data_AF-A0A9N7VC74-F1
#
_entry.id   AF-A0A9N7VC74-F1
#
_cell.length_a   1.000
_cell.length_b   1.000
_cell.length_c   1.000
_cell.angle_alpha   90.00
_cell.angle_beta   90.00
_cell.angle_gamma   90.00
#
_symmetry.space_group_name_H-M   'P 1'
#
loop_
_entity.id
_entity.type
_entity.pdbx_description
1 polymer ?
#
loop_
_entity_poly.entity_id
_entity_poly.type
_entity_poly.pdbx_seq_one_letter_code
_entity_poly.pdbx_strand_id
1 'polypeptide(L)'
;PLVLWKELESLLVNEGDQAISSLSVVDQHPIVFWNLVWYFRRLELPSILPALILASQHCRQGDQTPPSVSSDDSKQVLVRIMWDNLKLHQDRVQPCYVLWNTHCANSLVRSGLCEEGQLFTVELLQGFVRSIKKSDVYQPMSQILQLLGPELGFKRQRSLYRDLLFLALVALGKNNINIDAFDREYKLAYDRLTPDLVKLTHNCDRPPGPGVMECRRTFREPSL
;
A
#
# COMPACT_ATOMS: atom_id res chain seq x y z
N PRO A 1 -9.58 -3.36 14.00
CA PRO A 1 -8.87 -3.40 15.31
C PRO A 1 -9.57 -4.26 16.37
N LEU A 2 -10.89 -4.08 16.58
CA LEU A 2 -11.66 -4.83 17.60
C LEU A 2 -11.66 -6.35 17.38
N VAL A 3 -11.68 -6.81 16.12
CA VAL A 3 -11.64 -8.24 15.81
C VAL A 3 -10.29 -8.82 16.19
N LEU A 4 -9.18 -8.22 15.76
CA LEU A 4 -7.84 -8.72 16.09
C LEU A 4 -7.56 -8.77 17.59
N TRP A 5 -7.98 -7.76 18.34
CA TRP A 5 -7.80 -7.75 19.79
C TRP A 5 -8.51 -8.94 20.44
N LYS A 6 -9.77 -9.19 20.06
CA LYS A 6 -10.52 -10.36 20.54
C LYS A 6 -9.91 -11.69 20.10
N GLU A 7 -9.44 -11.80 18.86
CA GLU A 7 -8.76 -13.00 18.37
C GLU A 7 -7.49 -13.28 19.19
N LEU A 8 -6.69 -12.25 19.48
CA LEU A 8 -5.49 -12.37 20.30
C LEU A 8 -5.82 -12.74 21.76
N GLU A 9 -6.81 -12.08 22.37
CA GLU A 9 -7.25 -12.43 23.73
C GLU A 9 -7.78 -13.86 23.82
N SER A 10 -8.59 -14.28 22.83
CA SER A 10 -9.12 -15.64 22.75
C SER A 10 -7.98 -16.67 22.64
N LEU A 11 -6.99 -16.40 21.79
CA LEU A 11 -5.80 -17.25 21.66
C LEU A 11 -5.07 -17.40 23.01
N LEU A 12 -4.80 -16.28 23.68
CA LEU A 12 -4.08 -16.27 24.94
C LEU A 12 -4.85 -16.96 26.07
N VAL A 13 -6.17 -16.80 26.14
CA VAL A 13 -7.00 -17.43 27.17
C VAL A 13 -7.09 -18.95 26.96
N ASN A 14 -7.21 -19.41 25.72
CA ASN A 14 -7.45 -20.82 25.41
C ASN A 14 -6.17 -21.65 25.26
N GLU A 15 -5.11 -21.06 24.70
CA GLU A 15 -3.88 -21.78 24.31
C GLU A 15 -2.62 -21.26 25.02
N GLY A 16 -2.75 -20.16 25.78
CA GLY A 16 -1.65 -19.55 26.51
C GLY A 16 -0.77 -18.65 25.65
N ASP A 17 0.21 -18.01 26.29
CA ASP A 17 1.17 -17.10 25.66
C ASP A 17 2.15 -17.82 24.71
N GLN A 18 2.50 -19.06 25.03
CA GLN A 18 3.39 -19.91 24.22
C GLN A 18 2.81 -20.18 22.82
N ALA A 19 1.48 -20.09 22.66
CA ALA A 19 0.83 -20.27 21.37
C ALA A 19 1.32 -19.27 20.31
N ILE A 20 1.69 -18.04 20.71
CA ILE A 20 2.18 -17.00 19.79
C ILE A 20 3.56 -17.35 19.21
N SER A 21 4.35 -18.11 19.95
CA SER A 21 5.71 -18.53 19.55
C SER A 21 5.73 -19.97 19.00
N SER A 22 4.58 -20.65 18.96
CA SER A 22 4.44 -21.99 18.41
C SER A 22 4.60 -21.99 16.89
N LEU A 23 5.21 -23.04 16.34
CA LEU A 23 5.28 -23.26 14.89
C LEU A 23 3.90 -23.38 14.25
N SER A 24 2.89 -23.84 15.01
CA SER A 24 1.52 -24.03 14.53
C SER A 24 0.75 -22.73 14.35
N VAL A 25 1.19 -21.62 14.96
CA VAL A 25 0.47 -20.33 14.95
C VAL A 25 0.26 -19.79 13.54
N VAL A 26 1.20 -20.08 12.63
CA VAL A 26 1.16 -19.64 11.24
C VAL A 26 -0.04 -20.22 10.50
N ASP A 27 -0.33 -21.50 10.76
CA ASP A 27 -1.36 -22.26 10.06
C ASP A 27 -2.70 -22.25 10.81
N GLN A 28 -2.68 -22.30 12.15
CA GLN A 28 -3.89 -22.34 13.00
C GLN A 28 -4.49 -20.95 13.24
N HIS A 29 -3.65 -19.92 13.36
CA HIS A 29 -4.06 -18.56 13.70
C HIS A 29 -3.51 -17.50 12.72
N PRO A 30 -3.70 -17.68 11.40
CA PRO A 30 -3.03 -16.88 10.38
C PRO A 30 -3.33 -15.38 10.49
N ILE A 31 -4.55 -15.01 10.89
CA ILE A 31 -4.93 -13.61 11.06
C ILE A 31 -4.12 -12.96 12.18
N VAL A 32 -3.99 -13.63 13.33
CA VAL A 32 -3.20 -13.12 14.46
C VAL A 32 -1.73 -13.06 14.06
N PHE A 33 -1.20 -14.14 13.49
CA PHE A 33 0.20 -14.24 13.06
C PHE A 33 0.59 -13.10 12.11
N TRP A 34 -0.13 -12.90 11.00
CA TRP A 34 0.22 -11.88 10.01
C TRP A 34 0.09 -10.47 10.54
N ASN A 35 -0.87 -10.21 11.43
CA ASN A 35 -0.97 -8.90 12.09
C ASN A 35 0.19 -8.68 13.05
N LEU A 36 0.60 -9.68 13.84
CA LEU A 36 1.77 -9.55 14.72
C LEU A 36 3.05 -9.32 13.93
N VAL A 37 3.28 -10.09 12.85
CA VAL A 37 4.40 -9.85 11.92
C VAL A 37 4.38 -8.40 11.41
N TRP A 38 3.20 -7.90 11.03
CA TRP A 38 3.03 -6.52 10.60
C TRP A 38 3.38 -5.52 11.70
N TYR A 39 2.82 -5.65 12.91
CA TYR A 39 3.07 -4.72 14.03
C TYR A 39 4.54 -4.68 14.42
N PHE A 40 5.16 -5.85 14.66
CA PHE A 40 6.57 -5.94 15.06
C PHE A 40 7.47 -5.33 13.98
N ARG A 41 7.19 -5.60 12.71
CA ARG A 41 7.97 -5.05 11.60
C ARG A 41 7.83 -3.53 11.48
N ARG A 42 6.63 -2.98 11.66
CA ARG A 42 6.38 -1.52 11.57
C ARG A 42 6.94 -0.73 12.76
N LEU A 43 6.93 -1.35 13.94
CA LEU A 43 7.47 -0.79 15.17
C LEU A 43 8.98 -1.04 15.35
N GLU A 44 9.63 -1.75 14.41
CA GLU A 44 11.03 -2.17 14.52
C GLU A 44 11.34 -2.97 15.80
N LEU A 45 10.38 -3.77 16.24
CA LEU A 45 10.56 -4.66 17.39
C LEU A 45 11.28 -5.94 16.95
N PRO A 46 12.22 -6.46 17.76
CA PRO A 46 12.82 -7.77 17.53
C PRO A 46 11.74 -8.86 17.60
N SER A 47 11.79 -9.83 16.68
CA SER A 47 10.76 -10.87 16.59
C SER A 47 11.28 -12.14 15.92
N ILE A 48 10.89 -13.29 16.46
CA ILE A 48 11.08 -14.61 15.82
C ILE A 48 9.95 -14.94 14.82
N LEU A 49 8.86 -14.16 14.82
CA LEU A 49 7.66 -14.44 14.03
C LEU A 49 7.96 -14.69 12.54
N PRO A 50 8.83 -13.94 11.85
CA PRO A 50 9.18 -14.24 10.46
C PRO A 50 9.73 -15.65 10.26
N ALA A 51 10.56 -16.15 11.19
CA ALA A 51 11.16 -17.48 11.07
C ALA A 51 10.13 -18.62 11.21
N LEU A 52 9.04 -18.41 11.95
CA LEU A 52 8.00 -19.42 12.14
C LEU A 52 7.38 -19.88 10.81
N ILE A 53 7.39 -19.02 9.79
CA ILE A 53 6.86 -19.37 8.46
C ILE A 53 7.61 -20.55 7.83
N LEU A 54 8.90 -20.73 8.15
CA LEU A 54 9.69 -21.83 7.62
C LEU A 54 9.18 -23.19 8.09
N ALA A 55 8.52 -23.23 9.24
CA ALA A 55 7.90 -24.44 9.77
C ALA A 55 6.46 -24.66 9.30
N SER A 56 5.85 -23.68 8.61
CA SER A 56 4.47 -23.75 8.11
C SER A 56 4.29 -24.86 7.08
N GLN A 57 3.11 -25.48 7.10
CA GLN A 57 2.70 -26.46 6.08
C GLN A 57 2.78 -25.90 4.65
N HIS A 58 2.62 -24.59 4.47
CA HIS A 58 2.69 -23.93 3.16
C HIS A 58 4.12 -23.85 2.60
N CYS A 59 5.15 -23.93 3.45
CA CYS A 59 6.55 -23.91 3.05
C CYS A 59 7.18 -25.32 2.99
N ARG A 60 6.53 -26.32 3.60
CA ARG A 60 7.01 -27.72 3.55
C ARG A 60 6.64 -28.36 2.22
N GLN A 61 7.64 -28.50 1.34
CA GLN A 61 7.56 -29.46 0.24
C GLN A 61 7.93 -30.85 0.78
N GLY A 62 6.94 -31.59 1.30
CA GLY A 62 7.08 -33.00 1.70
C GLY A 62 7.24 -33.27 3.21
N ASP A 63 7.40 -34.56 3.51
CA ASP A 63 7.25 -35.22 4.83
C ASP A 63 8.46 -35.03 5.78
N GLN A 64 9.06 -33.84 5.78
CA GLN A 64 10.20 -33.52 6.64
C GLN A 64 9.72 -33.12 8.05
N THR A 65 10.43 -33.60 9.07
CA THR A 65 10.22 -33.24 10.48
C THR A 65 10.35 -31.73 10.69
N PRO A 66 9.56 -31.12 11.61
CA PRO A 66 9.66 -29.69 11.90
C PRO A 66 11.10 -29.34 12.31
N PRO A 67 11.82 -28.47 11.59
CA PRO A 67 13.10 -27.99 12.05
C PRO A 67 12.89 -27.14 13.32
N SER A 68 13.85 -27.22 14.26
CA SER A 68 13.89 -26.28 15.38
C SER A 68 14.16 -24.88 14.85
N VAL A 69 13.22 -23.95 15.04
CA VAL A 69 13.35 -22.57 14.55
C VAL A 69 14.10 -21.71 15.56
N SER A 70 15.15 -21.05 15.10
CA SER A 70 15.94 -20.10 15.87
C SER A 70 15.69 -18.66 15.42
N SER A 71 16.12 -17.68 16.23
CA SER A 71 16.03 -16.27 15.83
C SER A 71 16.88 -15.94 14.59
N ASP A 72 17.99 -16.66 14.37
CA ASP A 72 18.86 -16.42 13.21
C ASP A 72 18.21 -16.81 11.89
N ASP A 73 17.27 -17.76 11.91
CA ASP A 73 16.51 -18.20 10.73
C ASP A 73 15.59 -17.10 10.20
N SER A 74 15.27 -16.08 11.01
CA SER A 74 14.50 -14.91 10.55
C SER A 74 15.21 -14.17 9.42
N LYS A 75 16.55 -14.27 9.31
CA LYS A 75 17.34 -13.68 8.22
C LYS A 75 17.10 -14.35 6.87
N GLN A 76 16.58 -15.58 6.87
CA GLN A 76 16.23 -16.31 5.65
C GLN A 76 14.86 -15.88 5.09
N VAL A 77 14.11 -15.07 5.84
CA VAL A 77 12.75 -14.64 5.48
C VAL A 77 12.71 -13.15 5.20
N LEU A 78 12.32 -12.79 3.97
CA LEU A 78 12.10 -11.39 3.59
C LEU A 78 10.65 -10.98 3.80
N VAL A 79 10.39 -10.15 4.81
CA VAL A 79 9.07 -9.52 5.01
C VAL A 79 9.06 -8.13 4.34
N ARG A 80 8.31 -8.01 3.25
CA ARG A 80 8.04 -6.74 2.56
C ARG A 80 6.61 -6.28 2.85
N ILE A 81 6.48 -5.13 3.50
CA ILE A 81 5.18 -4.50 3.73
C ILE A 81 4.85 -3.66 2.51
N MET A 82 3.82 -4.08 1.77
CA MET A 82 3.33 -3.36 0.60
C MET A 82 2.14 -2.52 1.01
N TRP A 83 2.15 -1.26 0.59
CA TRP A 83 0.97 -0.43 0.77
C TRP A 83 -0.06 -0.72 -0.31
N ASP A 84 0.37 -1.07 -1.53
CA ASP A 84 -0.49 -1.49 -2.63
C ASP A 84 -0.27 -2.95 -3.03
N ASN A 85 -1.37 -3.65 -3.31
CA ASN A 85 -1.34 -4.98 -3.90
C ASN A 85 -2.28 -4.99 -5.10
N LEU A 86 -1.71 -4.86 -6.29
CA LEU A 86 -2.45 -4.79 -7.56
C LEU A 86 -3.39 -6.00 -7.76
N LYS A 87 -3.05 -7.16 -7.19
CA LYS A 87 -3.88 -8.38 -7.29
C LYS A 87 -5.20 -8.29 -6.54
N LEU A 88 -5.31 -7.36 -5.58
CA LEU A 88 -6.53 -7.15 -4.80
C LEU A 88 -7.48 -6.13 -5.44
N HIS A 89 -7.02 -5.40 -6.46
CA HIS A 89 -7.80 -4.37 -7.13
C HIS A 89 -8.38 -4.91 -8.44
N GLN A 90 -9.66 -4.62 -8.69
CA GLN A 90 -10.35 -5.01 -9.92
C GLN A 90 -10.54 -3.85 -10.92
N ASP A 91 -9.89 -2.72 -10.66
CA ASP A 91 -9.97 -1.55 -11.54
C ASP A 91 -9.34 -1.87 -12.91
N ARG A 92 -10.02 -1.45 -13.99
CA ARG A 92 -9.59 -1.70 -15.38
C ARG A 92 -8.31 -0.96 -15.76
N VAL A 93 -8.12 0.22 -15.19
CA VAL A 93 -7.01 1.12 -15.50
C VAL A 93 -5.84 0.77 -14.57
N GLN A 94 -4.59 0.86 -15.01
CA GLN A 94 -3.45 0.70 -14.11
C GLN A 94 -3.19 2.01 -13.32
N PRO A 95 -2.70 1.94 -12.07
CA PRO A 95 -2.39 3.14 -11.31
C PRO A 95 -1.20 3.91 -11.91
N CYS A 96 -1.17 5.22 -11.70
CA CYS A 96 -0.22 6.14 -12.31
C CYS A 96 1.24 5.78 -11.97
N TYR A 97 1.52 5.29 -10.76
CA TYR A 97 2.88 4.91 -10.36
C TYR A 97 3.41 3.68 -11.12
N VAL A 98 2.52 2.74 -11.48
CA VAL A 98 2.88 1.57 -12.31
C VAL A 98 3.16 2.04 -13.73
N LEU A 99 2.26 2.83 -14.30
CA LEU A 99 2.43 3.39 -15.64
C LEU A 99 3.70 4.25 -15.76
N TRP A 100 4.03 5.03 -14.71
CA TRP A 100 5.28 5.77 -14.64
C TRP A 100 6.51 4.85 -14.68
N ASN A 101 6.53 3.79 -13.88
CA ASN A 101 7.65 2.86 -13.86
C ASN A 101 7.81 2.11 -15.18
N THR A 102 6.70 1.75 -15.83
CA THR A 102 6.71 1.06 -17.12
C THR A 102 7.20 1.97 -18.25
N HIS A 103 6.66 3.19 -18.36
CA HIS A 103 6.85 4.02 -19.56
C HIS A 103 7.77 5.24 -19.38
N CYS A 104 8.01 5.69 -18.14
CA CYS A 104 8.77 6.92 -17.86
C CYS A 104 10.13 6.65 -17.19
N ALA A 105 10.22 5.63 -16.32
CA ALA A 105 11.44 5.36 -15.53
C ALA A 105 12.50 4.52 -16.27
N ASN A 106 12.09 3.62 -17.18
CA ASN A 106 13.01 2.75 -17.90
C ASN A 106 13.48 3.39 -19.22
N SER A 107 14.75 3.78 -19.30
CA SER A 107 15.36 4.37 -20.51
C SER A 107 15.31 3.45 -21.75
N LEU A 108 15.22 2.13 -21.57
CA LEU A 108 15.15 1.14 -22.65
C LEU A 108 13.74 0.99 -23.24
N VAL A 109 12.70 1.37 -22.48
CA VAL A 109 11.29 1.36 -22.88
C VAL A 109 10.78 2.80 -22.98
N ARG A 110 11.61 3.72 -23.48
CA ARG A 110 11.15 5.00 -24.05
C ARG A 110 10.48 4.79 -25.42
N SER A 111 9.90 3.62 -25.64
CA SER A 111 8.99 3.42 -26.76
C SER A 111 7.67 4.03 -26.32
N GLY A 112 7.40 5.27 -26.72
CA GLY A 112 6.20 6.03 -26.39
C GLY A 112 4.89 5.44 -26.93
N LEU A 113 4.82 4.12 -27.10
CA LEU A 113 3.63 3.39 -27.47
C LEU A 113 2.89 3.06 -26.17
N CYS A 114 1.98 3.96 -25.80
CA CYS A 114 0.90 3.61 -24.89
C CYS A 114 0.11 2.46 -25.55
N GLU A 115 -0.28 1.44 -24.79
CA GLU A 115 -1.14 0.39 -25.33
C GLU A 115 -2.45 1.01 -25.83
N GLU A 116 -3.01 0.48 -26.92
CA GLU A 116 -4.23 1.00 -27.52
C GLU A 116 -5.38 0.92 -26.48
N GLY A 117 -5.98 2.07 -26.14
CA GLY A 117 -6.98 2.18 -25.07
C GLY A 117 -6.45 2.60 -23.68
N GLN A 118 -5.16 2.90 -23.54
CA GLN A 118 -4.60 3.43 -22.29
C GLN A 118 -5.02 4.89 -22.05
N LEU A 119 -5.69 5.15 -20.92
CA LEU A 119 -6.20 6.48 -20.56
C LEU A 119 -5.12 7.50 -20.21
N PHE A 120 -4.04 7.07 -19.56
CA PHE A 120 -2.97 7.96 -19.11
C PHE A 120 -1.74 7.84 -20.01
N THR A 121 -1.52 8.87 -20.83
CA THR A 121 -0.33 8.95 -21.70
C THR A 121 0.92 9.35 -20.92
N VAL A 122 2.08 9.12 -21.54
CA VAL A 122 3.38 9.52 -20.97
C VAL A 122 3.45 11.03 -20.74
N GLU A 123 2.99 11.84 -21.69
CA GLU A 123 2.99 13.30 -21.58
C GLU A 123 2.10 13.79 -20.44
N LEU A 124 0.97 13.11 -20.23
CA LEU A 124 0.04 13.43 -19.15
C LEU A 124 0.65 13.10 -17.78
N LEU A 125 1.24 11.91 -17.63
CA LEU A 125 1.95 11.52 -16.40
C LEU A 125 3.11 12.49 -16.09
N GLN A 126 3.90 12.88 -17.09
CA GLN A 126 4.93 13.91 -16.94
C GLN A 126 4.35 15.29 -16.58
N GLY A 127 3.17 15.62 -17.11
CA GLY A 127 2.39 16.79 -16.71
C GLY A 127 2.02 16.77 -15.23
N PHE A 128 1.49 15.64 -14.75
CA PHE A 128 1.13 15.45 -13.34
C PHE A 128 2.35 15.63 -12.44
N VAL A 129 3.47 14.98 -12.75
CA VAL A 129 4.71 15.08 -11.95
C VAL A 129 5.25 16.51 -11.92
N ARG A 130 5.22 17.23 -13.06
CA ARG A 130 5.63 18.64 -13.11
C ARG A 130 4.72 19.54 -12.27
N SER A 131 3.42 19.25 -12.23
CA SER A 131 2.43 19.99 -11.44
C SER A 131 2.64 19.74 -9.95
N ILE A 132 2.78 18.47 -9.52
CA ILE A 132 3.06 18.10 -8.13
C ILE A 132 4.38 18.71 -7.64
N LYS A 133 5.42 18.72 -8.48
CA LYS A 133 6.73 19.34 -8.15
C LYS A 133 6.63 20.85 -7.88
N LYS A 134 5.60 21.51 -8.41
CA LYS A 134 5.27 22.93 -8.16
C LYS A 134 4.23 23.11 -7.05
N SER A 135 4.00 22.09 -6.23
CA SER A 135 2.98 22.06 -5.18
C SER A 135 1.55 22.23 -5.70
N ASP A 136 1.28 21.91 -6.96
CA ASP A 136 -0.07 21.89 -7.51
C ASP A 136 -0.56 20.45 -7.63
N VAL A 137 -1.38 20.02 -6.66
CA VAL A 137 -2.01 18.69 -6.65
C VAL A 137 -3.39 18.72 -7.30
N TYR A 138 -4.00 19.90 -7.45
CA TYR A 138 -5.36 20.04 -7.95
C TYR A 138 -5.49 19.77 -9.45
N GLN A 139 -4.54 20.24 -10.25
CA GLN A 139 -4.53 19.97 -11.69
C GLN A 139 -4.53 18.45 -11.97
N PRO A 140 -3.56 17.66 -11.47
CA PRO A 140 -3.57 16.22 -11.70
C PRO A 140 -4.78 15.54 -11.07
N MET A 141 -5.23 15.98 -9.88
CA MET A 141 -6.46 15.46 -9.25
C MET A 141 -7.69 15.63 -10.16
N SER A 142 -7.90 16.84 -10.69
CA SER A 142 -9.06 17.16 -11.54
C SER A 142 -9.02 16.39 -12.86
N GLN A 143 -7.84 16.31 -13.49
CA GLN A 143 -7.66 15.59 -14.75
C GLN A 143 -7.88 14.08 -14.58
N ILE A 144 -7.37 13.49 -13.50
CA ILE A 144 -7.63 12.07 -13.19
C ILE A 144 -9.12 11.83 -12.95
N LEU A 145 -9.81 12.68 -12.19
CA LEU A 145 -11.25 12.54 -11.95
C LEU A 145 -12.04 12.59 -13.26
N GLN A 146 -11.71 13.52 -14.16
CA GLN A 146 -12.38 13.64 -15.47
C GLN A 146 -12.16 12.43 -16.37
N LEU A 147 -10.93 11.91 -16.42
CA LEU A 147 -10.59 10.75 -17.26
C LEU A 147 -11.17 9.44 -16.71
N LEU A 148 -11.13 9.26 -15.38
CA LEU A 148 -11.58 8.02 -14.74
C LEU A 148 -13.07 7.98 -14.44
N GLY A 149 -13.72 9.14 -14.31
CA GLY A 149 -15.14 9.26 -13.95
C GLY A 149 -16.04 8.38 -14.82
N PRO A 150 -15.92 8.42 -16.15
CA PRO A 150 -16.68 7.55 -17.05
C PRO A 150 -16.30 6.06 -16.97
N GLU A 151 -15.03 5.76 -16.70
CA GLU A 151 -14.44 4.43 -16.90
C GLU A 151 -14.57 3.49 -15.70
N LEU A 152 -14.61 4.04 -14.48
CA LEU A 152 -14.56 3.23 -13.26
C LEU A 152 -15.91 3.04 -12.57
N GLY A 153 -16.90 3.88 -12.87
CA GLY A 153 -18.21 3.87 -12.20
C GLY A 153 -18.08 3.84 -10.66
N PHE A 154 -19.07 3.27 -9.97
CA PHE A 154 -19.05 3.12 -8.50
C PHE A 154 -18.09 2.03 -7.96
N LYS A 155 -17.31 1.37 -8.82
CA LYS A 155 -16.47 0.22 -8.44
C LYS A 155 -15.00 0.55 -8.23
N ARG A 156 -14.59 1.83 -8.30
CA ARG A 156 -13.19 2.21 -8.05
C ARG A 156 -12.77 1.85 -6.62
N GLN A 157 -11.75 1.00 -6.49
CA GLN A 157 -11.21 0.58 -5.19
C GLN A 157 -9.98 1.38 -4.79
N ARG A 158 -9.13 1.76 -5.75
CA ARG A 158 -7.94 2.57 -5.48
C ARG A 158 -8.29 4.03 -5.28
N SER A 159 -7.76 4.63 -4.22
CA SER A 159 -7.95 6.05 -3.96
C SER A 159 -7.05 6.93 -4.80
N LEU A 160 -7.59 8.07 -5.21
CA LEU A 160 -6.89 9.15 -5.88
C LEU A 160 -5.71 9.68 -5.04
N TYR A 161 -5.90 9.76 -3.73
CA TYR A 161 -4.84 10.11 -2.79
C TYR A 161 -3.63 9.19 -2.92
N ARG A 162 -3.85 7.88 -2.92
CA ARG A 162 -2.76 6.89 -3.04
C ARG A 162 -2.14 6.95 -4.42
N ASP A 163 -2.94 7.10 -5.47
CA ASP A 163 -2.45 7.14 -6.84
C ASP A 163 -1.49 8.32 -7.07
N LEU A 164 -1.88 9.51 -6.60
CA LEU A 164 -1.05 10.72 -6.68
C LEU A 164 0.16 10.68 -5.75
N LEU A 165 0.01 10.21 -4.50
CA LEU A 165 1.14 10.10 -3.57
C LEU A 165 2.18 9.12 -4.09
N PHE A 166 1.74 7.95 -4.58
CA PHE A 166 2.66 6.93 -5.10
C PHE A 166 3.32 7.37 -6.39
N LEU A 167 2.59 8.05 -7.29
CA LEU A 167 3.21 8.69 -8.45
C LEU A 167 4.30 9.68 -8.01
N ALA A 168 4.03 10.55 -7.04
CA ALA A 168 5.00 11.50 -6.53
C ALA A 168 6.23 10.80 -5.94
N LEU A 169 6.04 9.76 -5.13
CA LEU A 169 7.13 9.02 -4.50
C LEU A 169 8.02 8.27 -5.52
N VAL A 170 7.45 7.63 -6.55
CA VAL A 170 8.26 6.94 -7.57
C VAL A 170 8.92 7.88 -8.55
N ALA A 171 8.24 8.97 -8.93
CA ALA A 171 8.71 9.88 -9.96
C ALA A 171 9.74 10.90 -9.43
N LEU A 172 9.54 11.39 -8.22
CA LEU A 172 10.39 12.40 -7.60
C LEU A 172 11.37 11.78 -6.60
N GLY A 173 11.11 10.57 -6.10
CA GLY A 173 11.92 9.88 -5.11
C GLY A 173 11.51 10.26 -3.68
N LYS A 174 11.48 9.26 -2.77
CA LYS A 174 11.03 9.42 -1.38
C LYS A 174 11.73 10.58 -0.65
N ASN A 175 13.03 10.75 -0.85
CA ASN A 175 13.81 11.79 -0.17
C ASN A 175 13.50 13.22 -0.65
N ASN A 176 12.80 13.35 -1.78
CA ASN A 176 12.46 14.65 -2.37
C ASN A 176 11.00 15.04 -2.12
N ILE A 177 10.23 14.21 -1.40
CA ILE A 177 8.82 14.45 -1.10
C ILE A 177 8.63 14.51 0.40
N ASN A 178 8.18 15.66 0.89
CA ASN A 178 7.65 15.79 2.24
C ASN A 178 6.18 15.37 2.22
N ILE A 179 5.87 14.22 2.84
CA ILE A 179 4.52 13.64 2.81
C ILE A 179 3.52 14.53 3.56
N ASP A 180 3.91 15.15 4.68
CA ASP A 180 3.03 16.08 5.39
C ASP A 180 2.67 17.31 4.55
N ALA A 181 3.62 17.82 3.74
CA ALA A 181 3.35 18.90 2.80
C ALA A 181 2.41 18.44 1.68
N PHE A 182 2.67 17.26 1.10
CA PHE A 182 1.79 16.67 0.11
C PHE A 182 0.36 16.47 0.64
N ASP A 183 0.20 16.01 1.89
CA ASP A 183 -1.11 15.80 2.52
C ASP A 183 -1.91 17.10 2.66
N ARG A 184 -1.23 18.21 3.00
CA ARG A 184 -1.85 19.53 3.03
C ARG A 184 -2.28 19.99 1.64
N GLU A 185 -1.41 19.86 0.64
CA GLU A 185 -1.73 20.25 -0.74
C GLU A 185 -2.87 19.39 -1.32
N TYR A 186 -2.87 18.08 -1.05
CA TYR A 186 -3.96 17.19 -1.44
C TYR A 186 -5.27 17.61 -0.79
N LYS A 187 -5.26 17.91 0.52
CA LYS A 187 -6.47 18.38 1.22
C LYS A 187 -6.98 19.69 0.62
N LEU A 188 -6.11 20.68 0.42
CA LEU A 188 -6.48 21.96 -0.21
C LEU A 188 -7.03 21.78 -1.64
N ALA A 189 -6.43 20.87 -2.41
CA ALA A 189 -6.91 20.51 -3.74
C ALA A 189 -8.27 19.82 -3.71
N TYR A 190 -8.50 18.91 -2.77
CA TYR A 190 -9.76 18.19 -2.62
C TYR A 190 -10.89 19.13 -2.16
N ASP A 191 -10.63 19.99 -1.18
CA ASP A 191 -11.61 20.92 -0.61
C ASP A 191 -12.06 21.98 -1.62
N ARG A 192 -11.26 22.27 -2.65
CA ARG A 192 -11.58 23.23 -3.72
C ARG A 192 -12.17 22.61 -5.00
N LEU A 193 -12.44 21.30 -5.01
CA LEU A 193 -13.07 20.63 -6.16
C LEU A 193 -14.41 21.28 -6.50
N THR A 194 -14.66 21.46 -7.81
CA THR A 194 -15.95 21.96 -8.28
C THR A 194 -17.06 20.93 -8.04
N PRO A 195 -18.34 21.34 -7.96
CA PRO A 195 -19.45 20.41 -7.72
C PRO A 195 -19.51 19.24 -8.71
N ASP A 196 -19.09 19.45 -9.96
CA ASP A 196 -19.07 18.37 -10.97
C ASP A 196 -17.94 17.38 -10.75
N LEU A 197 -16.77 17.83 -10.28
CA LEU A 197 -15.68 16.93 -9.91
C LEU A 197 -15.97 16.18 -8.62
N VAL A 198 -16.65 16.80 -7.65
CA VAL A 198 -17.06 16.15 -6.40
C VAL A 198 -17.93 14.91 -6.67
N LYS A 199 -18.83 14.98 -7.67
CA LYS A 199 -19.67 13.84 -8.10
C LYS A 199 -18.87 12.64 -8.62
N LEU A 200 -17.61 12.84 -9.03
CA LEU A 200 -16.72 11.80 -9.54
C LEU A 200 -15.81 11.22 -8.44
N THR A 201 -15.91 11.72 -7.21
CA THR A 201 -15.15 11.22 -6.06
C THR A 201 -15.89 10.11 -5.32
N HIS A 202 -15.14 9.25 -4.66
CA HIS A 202 -15.61 8.22 -3.74
C HIS A 202 -15.06 8.46 -2.34
N ASN A 203 -15.59 7.72 -1.36
CA ASN A 203 -15.15 7.80 0.02
C ASN A 203 -13.65 7.51 0.20
N CYS A 204 -13.06 6.65 -0.65
CA CYS A 204 -11.64 6.33 -0.59
C CYS A 204 -10.75 7.51 -1.02
N ASP A 205 -11.25 8.47 -1.79
CA ASP A 205 -10.47 9.62 -2.29
C ASP A 205 -10.36 10.77 -1.29
N ARG A 206 -11.06 10.66 -0.16
CA ARG A 206 -10.99 11.68 0.88
C ARG A 206 -9.56 11.80 1.42
N PRO A 207 -9.12 13.02 1.79
CA PRO A 207 -7.84 13.22 2.45
C PRO A 207 -7.70 12.33 3.70
N PRO A 208 -6.48 11.89 4.06
CA PRO A 208 -6.25 11.14 5.29
C PRO A 208 -6.78 11.88 6.52
N GLY A 209 -7.63 11.20 7.29
CA GLY A 209 -8.17 11.75 8.53
C GLY A 209 -7.17 11.74 9.69
N PRO A 210 -7.47 12.40 10.83
CA PRO A 210 -6.56 12.50 11.98
C PRO A 210 -6.07 11.13 12.50
N GLY A 211 -6.95 10.13 12.56
CA GLY A 211 -6.56 8.78 12.98
C GLY A 211 -5.58 8.10 12.01
N VAL A 212 -5.69 8.36 10.71
CA VAL A 212 -4.72 7.86 9.72
C VAL A 212 -3.38 8.54 9.90
N MET A 213 -3.38 9.85 10.16
CA MET A 213 -2.15 10.61 10.44
C MET A 213 -1.45 10.10 11.70
N GLU A 214 -2.20 9.81 12.76
CA GLU A 214 -1.64 9.25 14.00
C GLU A 214 -1.05 7.85 13.78
N CYS A 215 -1.76 6.99 13.03
CA CYS A 215 -1.23 5.69 12.62
C CYS A 215 0.08 5.82 11.85
N ARG A 216 0.24 6.82 10.98
CA ARG A 216 1.50 7.04 10.25
C ARG A 216 2.64 7.52 11.13
N ARG A 217 2.37 8.32 12.16
CA ARG A 217 3.39 8.71 13.15
C ARG A 217 3.87 7.50 13.94
N THR A 218 2.94 6.64 14.36
CA THR A 218 3.23 5.46 15.17
C THR A 218 3.90 4.36 14.34
N PHE A 219 3.31 4.04 13.19
CA PHE A 219 3.73 2.91 12.36
C PHE A 219 4.60 3.30 11.19
N ARG A 220 5.00 4.57 11.01
CA ARG A 220 5.77 5.12 9.89
C ARG A 220 4.97 5.43 8.63
N GLU A 221 5.63 6.17 7.76
CA GLU A 221 5.13 6.65 6.48
C GLU A 221 4.89 5.56 5.43
N PRO A 222 4.05 5.85 4.41
CA PRO A 222 3.95 5.05 3.20
C PRO A 222 5.26 4.87 2.44
N SER A 223 5.49 3.65 1.94
CA SER A 223 6.60 3.32 1.04
C SER A 223 6.15 2.25 0.02
N LEU A 224 6.73 2.23 -1.17
CA LEU A 224 6.48 1.19 -2.18
C LEU A 224 7.56 0.11 -2.15
#